data_AF-A0A1T4VJE5-F1
#
_entry.id   AF-A0A1T4VJE5-F1
#
_cell.length_a   1.000
_cell.length_b   1.000
_cell.length_c   1.000
_cell.angle_alpha   90.00
_cell.angle_beta   90.00
_cell.angle_gamma   90.00
#
_symmetry.space_group_name_H-M   'P 1'
#
loop_
_entity.id
_entity.type
_entity.pdbx_description
1 polymer ?
#
loop_
_entity_poly.entity_id
_entity_poly.type
_entity_poly.pdbx_seq_one_letter_code
_entity_poly.pdbx_strand_id
1 'polypeptide(L)'
;MKRILLFTMIIVNILLFMLPVCAKETDNKKVKKTYYKYLQKNESLFEVEEGDWYKRNTEKKNSVKSYIIADINSDGVLELITYHITGYKMGYVNIYRYKDNKIKRVKCSNNKEENYGINVDCNAAGRYEIYVCNKNHLHIVWTDERIGKNEQVYRISKKGKIYKKYEMLEDSLIIKYEYYKNSKKITKKEYYSAIKKCKKNKELIENVKENRK
;
A
#
# COMPACT_ATOMS: atom_id res chain seq x y z
N MET A 1 -23.78 7.90 -48.53
CA MET A 1 -22.32 7.83 -48.23
C MET A 1 -21.90 8.50 -46.92
N LYS A 2 -22.35 9.72 -46.55
CA LYS A 2 -21.91 10.40 -45.32
C LYS A 2 -22.21 9.69 -43.98
N ARG A 3 -23.30 8.91 -43.89
CA ARG A 3 -23.65 8.16 -42.66
C ARG A 3 -22.74 6.94 -42.40
N ILE A 4 -22.26 6.26 -43.44
CA ILE A 4 -21.41 5.06 -43.30
C ILE A 4 -20.02 5.44 -42.77
N LEU A 5 -19.46 6.55 -43.25
CA LEU A 5 -18.18 7.11 -42.79
C LEU A 5 -18.19 7.50 -41.29
N LEU A 6 -19.32 8.01 -40.79
CA LEU A 6 -19.46 8.38 -39.38
C LEU A 6 -19.50 7.14 -38.47
N PHE A 7 -20.22 6.08 -38.88
CA PHE A 7 -20.27 4.83 -38.13
C PHE A 7 -18.91 4.11 -38.11
N THR A 8 -18.16 4.09 -39.22
CA THR A 8 -16.81 3.52 -39.26
C THR A 8 -15.82 4.28 -38.38
N MET A 9 -15.89 5.62 -38.33
CA MET A 9 -15.03 6.42 -37.43
C MET A 9 -15.35 6.20 -35.94
N ILE A 10 -16.63 6.01 -35.59
CA ILE A 10 -17.03 5.72 -34.21
C ILE A 10 -16.55 4.33 -33.78
N ILE A 11 -16.71 3.32 -34.64
CA ILE A 11 -16.25 1.94 -34.37
C ILE A 11 -14.72 1.89 -34.22
N VAL A 12 -13.96 2.57 -35.08
CA VAL A 12 -12.49 2.63 -34.99
C VAL A 12 -12.01 3.32 -33.71
N ASN A 13 -12.66 4.41 -33.29
CA ASN A 13 -12.33 5.06 -32.01
C ASN A 13 -12.65 4.15 -30.81
N ILE A 14 -13.81 3.49 -30.79
CA ILE A 14 -14.16 2.54 -29.72
C ILE A 14 -13.13 1.40 -29.65
N LEU A 15 -12.73 0.82 -30.79
CA LEU A 15 -11.69 -0.21 -30.84
C LEU A 15 -10.33 0.27 -30.34
N LEU A 16 -9.91 1.50 -30.70
CA LEU A 16 -8.67 2.11 -30.23
C LEU A 16 -8.66 2.36 -28.71
N PHE A 17 -9.81 2.65 -28.09
CA PHE A 17 -9.94 2.78 -26.64
C PHE A 17 -9.93 1.43 -25.90
N MET A 18 -10.38 0.35 -26.54
CA MET A 18 -10.50 -0.97 -25.90
C MET A 18 -9.16 -1.74 -25.88
N LEU A 19 -8.30 -1.58 -26.89
CA LEU A 19 -7.02 -2.30 -26.98
C LEU A 19 -6.07 -2.07 -25.77
N PRO A 20 -5.86 -0.83 -25.27
CA PRO A 20 -5.00 -0.57 -24.11
C PRO A 20 -5.56 -1.15 -22.80
N VAL A 21 -6.89 -1.22 -22.68
CA VAL A 21 -7.57 -1.74 -21.50
C VAL A 21 -7.41 -3.26 -21.41
N CYS A 22 -7.66 -3.97 -22.52
CA CYS A 22 -7.47 -5.42 -22.59
C CYS A 22 -6.00 -5.83 -22.37
N ALA A 23 -5.04 -5.04 -22.86
CA ALA A 23 -3.62 -5.27 -22.63
C ALA A 23 -3.25 -5.16 -21.13
N LYS A 24 -3.69 -4.09 -20.46
CA LYS A 24 -3.46 -3.90 -19.01
C LYS A 24 -4.11 -4.99 -18.16
N GLU A 25 -5.29 -5.46 -18.54
CA GLU A 25 -5.98 -6.53 -17.82
C GLU A 25 -5.23 -7.88 -17.93
N THR A 26 -4.77 -8.21 -19.14
CA THR A 26 -3.97 -9.41 -19.39
C THR A 26 -2.64 -9.36 -18.64
N ASP A 27 -1.98 -8.20 -18.62
CA ASP A 27 -0.76 -7.97 -17.85
C ASP A 27 -1.00 -8.16 -16.35
N ASN A 28 -2.09 -7.63 -15.81
CA ASN A 28 -2.41 -7.75 -14.39
C ASN A 28 -2.72 -9.20 -13.97
N LYS A 29 -3.29 -10.04 -14.84
CA LYS A 29 -3.47 -11.47 -14.56
C LYS A 29 -2.11 -12.18 -14.40
N LYS A 30 -1.15 -11.87 -15.29
CA LYS A 30 0.22 -12.39 -15.20
C LYS A 30 0.92 -11.89 -13.93
N VAL A 31 0.83 -10.60 -13.63
CA VAL A 31 1.40 -9.95 -12.44
C VAL A 31 0.87 -10.61 -11.16
N LYS A 32 -0.46 -10.77 -11.02
CA LYS A 32 -1.08 -11.45 -9.87
C LYS A 32 -0.55 -12.87 -9.69
N LYS A 33 -0.50 -13.67 -10.77
CA LYS A 33 0.03 -15.04 -10.72
C LYS A 33 1.49 -15.05 -10.23
N THR A 34 2.31 -14.10 -10.68
CA THR A 34 3.68 -13.98 -10.21
C THR A 34 3.75 -13.59 -8.72
N TYR A 35 2.91 -12.67 -8.27
CA TYR A 35 2.82 -12.32 -6.85
C TYR A 35 2.37 -13.49 -5.98
N TYR A 36 1.38 -14.28 -6.40
CA TYR A 36 0.95 -15.44 -5.62
C TYR A 36 2.04 -16.51 -5.48
N LYS A 37 2.84 -16.74 -6.52
CA LYS A 37 4.04 -17.60 -6.42
C LYS A 37 5.07 -17.06 -5.43
N TYR A 38 5.27 -15.75 -5.40
CA TYR A 38 6.15 -15.12 -4.43
C TYR A 38 5.61 -15.24 -3.00
N LEU A 39 4.31 -14.99 -2.81
CA LEU A 39 3.63 -15.08 -1.53
C LEU A 39 3.68 -16.49 -0.96
N GLN A 40 3.45 -17.52 -1.79
CA GLN A 40 3.57 -18.92 -1.40
C GLN A 40 5.00 -19.29 -0.96
N LYS A 41 6.03 -18.81 -1.67
CA LYS A 41 7.43 -19.08 -1.33
C LYS A 41 7.89 -18.39 -0.04
N ASN A 42 7.23 -17.31 0.34
CA ASN A 42 7.63 -16.44 1.45
C ASN A 42 6.50 -16.32 2.48
N GLU A 43 5.73 -17.38 2.70
CA GLU A 43 4.76 -17.43 3.79
C GLU A 43 5.47 -17.33 5.15
N SER A 44 4.95 -16.49 6.04
CA SER A 44 5.42 -16.38 7.42
C SER A 44 4.56 -17.29 8.30
N LEU A 45 5.23 -18.14 9.08
CA LEU A 45 4.62 -19.01 10.09
C LEU A 45 4.84 -18.46 11.50
N PHE A 46 5.46 -17.29 11.62
CA PHE A 46 5.69 -16.66 12.92
C PHE A 46 4.36 -16.28 13.58
N GLU A 47 4.24 -16.71 14.83
CA GLU A 47 3.15 -16.35 15.74
C GLU A 47 3.74 -15.73 17.01
N VAL A 48 3.03 -14.74 17.55
CA VAL A 48 3.38 -14.07 18.80
C VAL A 48 2.09 -13.80 19.57
N GLU A 49 2.11 -14.11 20.86
CA GLU A 49 0.95 -13.92 21.72
C GLU A 49 0.79 -12.47 22.12
N GLU A 50 -0.44 -12.12 22.53
CA GLU A 50 -0.73 -10.81 23.07
C GLU A 50 0.11 -10.54 24.33
N GLY A 51 0.86 -9.43 24.31
CA GLY A 51 1.69 -9.01 25.44
C GLY A 51 3.11 -9.59 25.45
N ASP A 52 3.47 -10.47 24.51
CA ASP A 52 4.84 -10.98 24.39
C ASP A 52 5.75 -9.97 23.66
N TRP A 53 6.21 -9.00 24.44
CA TRP A 53 7.07 -7.91 23.95
C TRP A 53 8.48 -8.36 23.56
N TYR A 54 8.91 -9.55 23.99
CA TYR A 54 10.29 -10.00 23.89
C TYR A 54 10.51 -11.03 22.78
N LYS A 55 9.47 -11.76 22.38
CA LYS A 55 9.57 -12.67 21.24
C LYS A 55 9.80 -11.90 19.94
N ARG A 56 10.85 -12.31 19.23
CA ARG A 56 11.28 -11.71 17.96
C ARG A 56 11.18 -12.72 16.83
N ASN A 57 10.75 -12.26 15.66
CA ASN A 57 10.73 -13.07 14.46
C ASN A 57 12.16 -13.28 13.93
N THR A 58 12.56 -14.54 13.78
CA THR A 58 13.86 -14.95 13.24
C THR A 58 13.78 -15.40 11.78
N GLU A 59 12.59 -15.41 11.18
CA GLU A 59 12.38 -15.72 9.77
C GLU A 59 13.11 -14.74 8.86
N LYS A 60 13.19 -15.10 7.57
CA LYS A 60 13.76 -14.21 6.55
C LYS A 60 12.96 -12.91 6.50
N LYS A 61 13.67 -11.79 6.34
CA LYS A 61 13.12 -10.42 6.23
C LYS A 61 12.13 -10.20 5.08
N ASN A 62 12.00 -11.17 4.18
CA ASN A 62 11.08 -11.14 3.06
C ASN A 62 9.89 -12.11 3.24
N SER A 63 9.80 -12.82 4.37
CA SER A 63 8.62 -13.56 4.79
C SER A 63 7.44 -12.61 4.96
N VAL A 64 6.24 -13.09 4.66
CA VAL A 64 5.03 -12.29 4.51
C VAL A 64 3.92 -12.92 5.34
N LYS A 65 3.46 -12.20 6.37
CA LYS A 65 2.32 -12.60 7.21
C LYS A 65 1.00 -12.26 6.55
N SER A 66 0.91 -11.05 5.98
CA SER A 66 -0.29 -10.57 5.30
C SER A 66 0.07 -9.63 4.15
N TYR A 67 -0.87 -9.38 3.24
CA TYR A 67 -0.60 -8.65 2.01
C TYR A 67 -1.82 -7.92 1.44
N ILE A 68 -1.56 -7.00 0.50
CA ILE A 68 -2.55 -6.31 -0.34
C ILE A 68 -2.02 -6.33 -1.78
N ILE A 69 -2.88 -6.62 -2.76
CA ILE A 69 -2.57 -6.40 -4.19
C ILE A 69 -3.44 -5.27 -4.70
N ALA A 70 -2.81 -4.14 -5.05
CA ALA A 70 -3.50 -2.93 -5.49
C ALA A 70 -2.60 -2.06 -6.35
N ASP A 71 -3.20 -1.33 -7.29
CA ASP A 71 -2.55 -0.20 -7.96
C ASP A 71 -2.57 0.99 -6.99
N ILE A 72 -1.41 1.45 -6.53
CA ILE A 72 -1.29 2.55 -5.55
C ILE A 72 -0.69 3.82 -6.14
N ASN A 73 -0.36 3.82 -7.43
CA ASN A 73 0.20 4.97 -8.14
C ASN A 73 -0.67 5.44 -9.33
N SER A 74 -1.79 4.75 -9.55
CA SER A 74 -2.78 5.01 -10.60
C SER A 74 -2.24 4.85 -12.02
N ASP A 75 -1.25 3.97 -12.25
CA ASP A 75 -0.74 3.68 -13.60
C ASP A 75 -1.43 2.47 -14.28
N GLY A 76 -2.28 1.76 -13.54
CA GLY A 76 -3.01 0.58 -13.99
C GLY A 76 -2.23 -0.73 -13.81
N VAL A 77 -1.02 -0.71 -13.26
CA VAL A 77 -0.24 -1.90 -12.90
C VAL A 77 -0.38 -2.14 -11.40
N LEU A 78 -0.63 -3.40 -11.02
CA LEU A 78 -0.76 -3.75 -9.61
C LEU A 78 0.60 -3.77 -8.90
N GLU A 79 0.65 -3.20 -7.70
CA GLU A 79 1.69 -3.42 -6.71
C GLU A 79 1.31 -4.54 -5.73
N LEU A 80 2.33 -5.18 -5.17
CA LEU A 80 2.21 -6.06 -4.01
C LEU A 80 2.70 -5.31 -2.77
N ILE A 81 1.81 -5.08 -1.81
CA ILE A 81 2.10 -4.55 -0.50
C ILE A 81 2.13 -5.73 0.48
N THR A 82 3.18 -5.87 1.27
CA THR A 82 3.33 -6.99 2.22
C THR A 82 3.61 -6.47 3.61
N TYR A 83 3.04 -7.11 4.61
CA TYR A 83 3.39 -6.93 6.01
C TYR A 83 4.25 -8.12 6.49
N HIS A 84 5.45 -7.79 6.97
CA HIS A 84 6.35 -8.72 7.65
C HIS A 84 6.27 -8.44 9.15
N ILE A 85 5.76 -9.40 9.92
CA ILE A 85 5.71 -9.31 11.38
C ILE A 85 7.11 -9.56 11.97
N THR A 86 7.54 -8.75 12.94
CA THR A 86 8.84 -8.89 13.61
C THR A 86 8.74 -9.15 15.12
N GLY A 87 7.55 -9.00 15.69
CA GLY A 87 7.23 -9.22 17.10
C GLY A 87 5.79 -8.81 17.40
N TYR A 88 5.39 -8.82 18.68
CA TYR A 88 4.07 -8.34 19.10
C TYR A 88 3.92 -6.85 18.73
N LYS A 89 2.93 -6.52 17.90
CA LYS A 89 2.67 -5.17 17.34
C LYS A 89 3.86 -4.53 16.61
N MET A 90 4.75 -5.35 16.05
CA MET A 90 5.96 -4.90 15.36
C MET A 90 6.05 -5.48 13.95
N GLY A 91 6.54 -4.69 13.01
CA GLY A 91 6.70 -5.13 11.64
C GLY A 91 7.09 -4.07 10.62
N TYR A 92 7.18 -4.52 9.38
CA TYR A 92 7.52 -3.69 8.23
C TYR A 92 6.53 -3.88 7.09
N VAL A 93 6.08 -2.76 6.52
CA VAL A 93 5.31 -2.74 5.27
C VAL A 93 6.25 -2.55 4.09
N ASN A 94 6.36 -3.55 3.24
CA ASN A 94 7.14 -3.50 2.00
C ASN A 94 6.22 -3.35 0.79
N ILE A 95 6.72 -2.71 -0.28
CA ILE A 95 6.00 -2.61 -1.55
C ILE A 95 6.89 -3.18 -2.66
N TYR A 96 6.30 -3.96 -3.56
CA TYR A 96 6.97 -4.58 -4.69
C TYR A 96 6.24 -4.29 -6.00
N ARG A 97 7.02 -4.09 -7.06
CA ARG A 97 6.54 -3.91 -8.43
C ARG A 97 7.00 -5.06 -9.30
N TYR A 98 6.14 -5.48 -10.23
CA TYR A 98 6.54 -6.36 -11.31
C TYR A 98 7.14 -5.53 -12.44
N LYS A 99 8.43 -5.70 -12.71
CA LYS A 99 9.15 -4.99 -13.76
C LYS A 99 10.26 -5.87 -14.32
N ASP A 100 10.43 -5.86 -15.64
CA ASP A 100 11.46 -6.64 -16.36
C ASP A 100 11.33 -8.15 -16.04
N ASN A 101 10.09 -8.65 -16.05
CA ASN A 101 9.71 -10.01 -15.68
C ASN A 101 10.10 -10.45 -14.24
N LYS A 102 10.47 -9.52 -13.36
CA LYS A 102 10.91 -9.79 -11.99
C LYS A 102 10.11 -8.98 -10.97
N ILE A 103 9.99 -9.50 -9.76
CA ILE A 103 9.48 -8.76 -8.61
C ILE A 103 10.64 -7.93 -8.04
N LYS A 104 10.47 -6.61 -8.00
CA LYS A 104 11.46 -5.67 -7.47
C LYS A 104 10.85 -4.90 -6.31
N ARG A 105 11.54 -4.86 -5.16
CA ARG A 105 11.14 -4.02 -4.03
C ARG A 105 11.25 -2.55 -4.42
N VAL A 106 10.25 -1.76 -4.06
CA VAL A 106 10.24 -0.30 -4.26
C VAL A 106 11.00 0.34 -3.11
N LYS A 107 11.99 1.18 -3.43
CA LYS A 107 12.82 1.86 -2.43
C LYS A 107 12.08 3.03 -1.77
N CYS A 108 12.32 3.29 -0.50
CA CYS A 108 11.86 4.50 0.20
C CYS A 108 12.74 5.70 -0.16
N SER A 109 12.17 6.90 -0.21
CA SER A 109 12.88 8.11 -0.64
C SER A 109 13.78 8.75 0.43
N ASN A 110 13.50 8.54 1.72
CA ASN A 110 14.05 9.35 2.81
C ASN A 110 14.70 8.57 3.97
N ASN A 111 14.82 7.23 3.91
CA ASN A 111 15.40 6.47 5.01
C ASN A 111 16.88 6.14 4.73
N LYS A 112 17.77 6.59 5.63
CA LYS A 112 19.17 6.10 5.74
C LYS A 112 19.22 4.59 6.02
N GLU A 113 18.12 4.01 6.49
CA GLU A 113 17.89 2.56 6.51
C GLU A 113 17.42 2.09 5.13
N GLU A 114 18.31 2.08 4.15
CA GLU A 114 18.03 1.70 2.76
C GLU A 114 17.53 0.26 2.55
N ASN A 115 17.34 -0.52 3.63
CA ASN A 115 17.12 -1.97 3.57
C ASN A 115 15.73 -2.44 3.98
N TYR A 116 14.91 -1.60 4.62
CA TYR A 116 13.60 -2.03 5.16
C TYR A 116 12.46 -1.15 4.66
N GLY A 117 11.26 -1.72 4.62
CA GLY A 117 10.04 -1.03 4.22
C GLY A 117 9.65 0.09 5.18
N ILE A 118 8.38 0.47 5.19
CA ILE A 118 7.83 1.41 6.17
C ILE A 118 7.75 0.66 7.51
N ASN A 119 8.49 1.14 8.52
CA ASN A 119 8.43 0.61 9.89
C ASN A 119 7.04 0.92 10.48
N VAL A 120 6.40 -0.08 11.07
CA VAL A 120 5.09 0.00 11.73
C VAL A 120 5.15 -0.62 13.13
N ASP A 121 6.26 -0.41 13.83
CA ASP A 121 6.47 -0.83 15.21
C ASP A 121 5.66 0.05 16.16
N CYS A 122 4.94 -0.58 17.09
CA CYS A 122 4.19 0.08 18.13
C CYS A 122 4.77 -0.28 19.51
N ASN A 123 5.28 0.72 20.23
CA ASN A 123 5.75 0.57 21.61
C ASN A 123 4.68 0.94 22.66
N ALA A 124 3.44 1.18 22.24
CA ALA A 124 2.34 1.67 23.07
C ALA A 124 1.08 0.78 22.94
N ALA A 125 0.00 1.15 23.63
CA ALA A 125 -1.24 0.38 23.61
C ALA A 125 -1.93 0.36 22.24
N GLY A 126 -1.60 1.31 21.36
CA GLY A 126 -2.15 1.41 20.02
C GLY A 126 -1.87 0.23 19.07
N ARG A 127 -2.45 0.33 17.87
CA ARG A 127 -2.28 -0.62 16.76
C ARG A 127 -2.19 0.10 15.44
N TYR A 128 -1.49 -0.50 14.48
CA TYR A 128 -1.48 -0.03 13.11
C TYR A 128 -2.56 -0.72 12.29
N GLU A 129 -3.30 0.07 11.54
CA GLU A 129 -4.18 -0.35 10.46
C GLU A 129 -3.55 0.02 9.13
N ILE A 130 -3.50 -0.94 8.19
CA ILE A 130 -2.86 -0.76 6.89
C ILE A 130 -3.88 -1.09 5.81
N TYR A 131 -4.16 -0.10 4.95
CA TYR A 131 -5.15 -0.28 3.89
C TYR A 131 -4.85 0.58 2.66
N VAL A 132 -5.41 0.19 1.52
CA VAL A 132 -5.48 1.01 0.32
C VAL A 132 -6.88 1.58 0.18
N CYS A 133 -6.98 2.89 0.00
CA CYS A 133 -8.28 3.55 -0.17
C CYS A 133 -8.77 3.49 -1.64
N ASN A 134 -10.04 3.84 -1.86
CA ASN A 134 -10.66 3.98 -3.19
C ASN A 134 -10.03 5.07 -4.10
N LYS A 135 -9.05 5.84 -3.59
CA LYS A 135 -8.23 6.79 -4.36
C LYS A 135 -6.82 6.27 -4.64
N ASN A 136 -6.60 4.97 -4.43
CA ASN A 136 -5.31 4.30 -4.64
C ASN A 136 -4.19 4.92 -3.80
N HIS A 137 -4.50 5.33 -2.56
CA HIS A 137 -3.46 5.73 -1.60
C HIS A 137 -3.24 4.61 -0.60
N LEU A 138 -2.00 4.38 -0.22
CA LEU A 138 -1.66 3.49 0.88
C LEU A 138 -1.73 4.28 2.19
N HIS A 139 -2.66 3.93 3.06
CA HIS A 139 -2.81 4.49 4.40
C HIS A 139 -2.20 3.53 5.42
N ILE A 140 -1.44 4.11 6.35
CA ILE A 140 -0.92 3.45 7.54
C ILE A 140 -1.36 4.30 8.70
N VAL A 141 -2.27 3.77 9.52
CA VAL A 141 -2.96 4.51 10.57
C VAL A 141 -2.65 3.87 11.90
N TRP A 142 -1.89 4.55 12.73
CA TRP A 142 -1.76 4.21 14.13
C TRP A 142 -2.87 4.85 14.93
N THR A 143 -3.53 4.08 15.78
CA THR A 143 -4.54 4.58 16.72
C THR A 143 -4.29 4.04 18.11
N ASP A 144 -4.33 4.91 19.10
CA ASP A 144 -4.35 4.62 20.53
C ASP A 144 -5.44 5.47 21.17
N GLU A 145 -6.39 4.83 21.85
CA GLU A 145 -7.56 5.51 22.44
C GLU A 145 -7.18 6.55 23.51
N ARG A 146 -5.96 6.47 24.06
CA ARG A 146 -5.47 7.37 25.12
C ARG A 146 -4.52 8.43 24.60
N ILE A 147 -3.66 8.07 23.67
CA ILE A 147 -2.53 8.92 23.23
C ILE A 147 -2.89 9.70 21.96
N GLY A 148 -3.70 9.13 21.07
CA GLY A 148 -4.16 9.79 19.86
C GLY A 148 -3.97 8.94 18.60
N LYS A 149 -3.73 9.62 17.49
CA LYS A 149 -3.77 9.01 16.16
C LYS A 149 -2.67 9.56 15.27
N ASN A 150 -2.05 8.69 14.49
CA ASN A 150 -1.13 9.08 13.44
C ASN A 150 -1.57 8.43 12.12
N GLU A 151 -1.97 9.22 11.14
CA GLU A 151 -2.32 8.75 9.80
C GLU A 151 -1.27 9.19 8.80
N GLN A 152 -0.60 8.21 8.18
CA GLN A 152 0.40 8.43 7.15
C GLN A 152 -0.09 7.89 5.81
N VAL A 153 -0.01 8.74 4.79
CA VAL A 153 -0.46 8.40 3.43
C VAL A 153 0.74 8.35 2.50
N TYR A 154 1.00 7.19 1.93
CA TYR A 154 2.15 6.92 1.06
C TYR A 154 1.73 6.83 -0.42
N ARG A 155 2.65 7.27 -1.30
CA ARG A 155 2.53 7.10 -2.75
C ARG A 155 3.88 6.72 -3.37
N ILE A 156 3.82 6.21 -4.60
CA ILE A 156 5.01 6.01 -5.43
C ILE A 156 5.24 7.27 -6.28
N SER A 157 6.46 7.80 -6.24
CA SER A 157 6.89 8.94 -7.05
C SER A 157 7.08 8.54 -8.52
N LYS A 158 7.15 9.53 -9.42
CA LYS A 158 7.50 9.30 -10.83
C LYS A 158 8.84 8.58 -11.01
N LYS A 159 9.76 8.72 -10.05
CA LYS A 159 11.07 8.03 -10.02
C LYS A 159 10.98 6.58 -9.49
N GLY A 160 9.78 6.07 -9.19
CA GLY A 160 9.59 4.71 -8.68
C GLY A 160 10.04 4.53 -7.23
N LYS A 161 10.07 5.58 -6.42
CA LYS A 161 10.35 5.52 -4.97
C LYS A 161 9.09 5.79 -4.15
N ILE A 162 8.92 5.07 -3.05
CA ILE A 162 7.87 5.34 -2.05
C ILE A 162 8.22 6.62 -1.29
N TYR A 163 7.23 7.47 -1.05
CA TYR A 163 7.37 8.65 -0.20
C TYR A 163 6.10 8.92 0.58
N LYS A 164 6.24 9.49 1.79
CA LYS A 164 5.13 9.96 2.61
C LYS A 164 4.56 11.24 2.00
N LYS A 165 3.33 11.16 1.50
CA LYS A 165 2.67 12.27 0.81
C LYS A 165 1.94 13.17 1.79
N TYR A 166 1.17 12.58 2.69
CA TYR A 166 0.42 13.28 3.73
C TYR A 166 0.66 12.62 5.08
N GLU A 167 0.57 13.40 6.13
CA GLU A 167 0.61 12.92 7.52
C GLU A 167 -0.32 13.77 8.38
N MET A 168 -1.01 13.13 9.31
CA MET A 168 -1.81 13.77 10.34
C MET A 168 -1.42 13.18 11.67
N LEU A 169 -1.08 14.06 12.61
CA LEU A 169 -0.74 13.73 13.98
C LEU A 169 -1.83 14.32 14.87
N GLU A 170 -2.42 13.48 15.70
CA GLU A 170 -3.34 13.83 16.77
C GLU A 170 -2.67 13.48 18.09
N ASP A 171 -2.51 14.49 18.93
CA ASP A 171 -2.13 14.35 20.34
C ASP A 171 -3.38 14.60 21.19
N SER A 172 -3.93 13.52 21.75
CA SER A 172 -5.16 13.58 22.54
C SER A 172 -4.96 14.23 23.91
N LEU A 173 -3.73 14.27 24.44
CA LEU A 173 -3.46 14.82 25.76
C LEU A 173 -3.62 16.35 25.78
N ILE A 174 -3.26 17.00 24.67
CA ILE A 174 -3.36 18.45 24.50
C ILE A 174 -4.37 18.86 23.42
N ILE A 175 -5.14 17.91 22.89
CA ILE A 175 -6.14 18.10 21.81
C ILE A 175 -5.52 18.88 20.64
N LYS A 176 -4.34 18.44 20.19
CA LYS A 176 -3.59 19.12 19.13
C LYS A 176 -3.56 18.27 17.87
N TYR A 177 -3.90 18.89 16.75
CA TYR A 177 -3.79 18.29 15.42
C TYR A 177 -2.76 19.00 14.57
N GLU A 178 -1.87 18.23 13.94
CA GLU A 178 -0.93 18.73 12.97
C GLU A 178 -1.07 17.98 11.65
N TYR A 179 -0.95 18.71 10.55
CA TYR A 179 -1.16 18.18 9.21
C TYR A 179 0.03 18.53 8.33
N TYR A 180 0.49 17.57 7.54
CA TYR A 180 1.66 17.73 6.69
C TYR A 180 1.40 17.22 5.27
N LYS A 181 2.03 17.88 4.30
CA LYS A 181 2.13 17.46 2.90
C LYS A 181 3.59 17.50 2.47
N ASN A 182 4.15 16.35 2.08
CA ASN A 182 5.58 16.20 1.79
C ASN A 182 6.46 16.80 2.91
N SER A 183 6.17 16.46 4.18
CA SER A 183 6.87 16.98 5.38
C SER A 183 6.76 18.50 5.62
N LYS A 184 5.98 19.25 4.84
CA LYS A 184 5.67 20.66 5.11
C LYS A 184 4.33 20.77 5.82
N LYS A 185 4.26 21.56 6.89
CA LYS A 185 3.01 21.80 7.63
C LYS A 185 1.99 22.48 6.71
N ILE A 186 0.73 22.02 6.78
CA ILE A 186 -0.41 22.52 6.02
C ILE A 186 -1.61 22.70 6.93
N THR A 187 -2.67 23.34 6.42
CA THR A 187 -3.91 23.52 7.17
C THR A 187 -4.77 22.25 7.23
N LYS A 188 -5.64 22.16 8.24
CA LYS A 188 -6.69 21.13 8.35
C LYS A 188 -7.55 21.05 7.08
N LYS A 189 -7.92 22.22 6.53
CA LYS A 189 -8.74 22.33 5.31
C LYS A 189 -8.03 21.72 4.10
N GLU A 190 -6.75 22.03 3.90
CA GLU A 190 -5.95 21.47 2.81
C GLU A 190 -5.82 19.95 2.94
N TYR A 191 -5.53 19.45 4.15
CA TYR A 191 -5.39 18.02 4.39
C TYR A 191 -6.69 17.28 4.09
N TYR A 192 -7.82 17.71 4.67
CA TYR A 192 -9.10 17.07 4.40
C TYR A 192 -9.55 17.25 2.96
N SER A 193 -9.25 18.34 2.27
CA SER A 193 -9.57 18.44 0.85
C SER A 193 -8.91 17.32 0.02
N ALA A 194 -7.70 16.89 0.42
CA ALA A 194 -6.95 15.85 -0.27
C ALA A 194 -7.41 14.43 0.10
N ILE A 195 -7.79 14.18 1.36
CA ILE A 195 -8.07 12.84 1.87
C ILE A 195 -9.53 12.57 2.27
N LYS A 196 -10.43 13.56 2.30
CA LYS A 196 -11.85 13.41 2.72
C LYS A 196 -12.63 12.37 1.93
N LYS A 197 -12.22 12.09 0.69
CA LYS A 197 -12.86 11.09 -0.17
C LYS A 197 -12.18 9.72 -0.12
N CYS A 198 -11.07 9.59 0.63
CA CYS A 198 -10.41 8.31 0.85
C CYS A 198 -11.29 7.46 1.77
N LYS A 199 -11.94 6.48 1.16
CA LYS A 199 -12.63 5.41 1.89
C LYS A 199 -11.79 4.16 1.78
N LYS A 200 -11.61 3.47 2.89
CA LYS A 200 -10.99 2.15 2.93
C LYS A 200 -11.63 1.23 1.88
N ASN A 201 -10.80 0.54 1.11
CA ASN A 201 -11.23 -0.27 -0.04
C ASN A 201 -10.58 -1.67 -0.03
N LYS A 202 -9.28 -1.74 0.28
CA LYS A 202 -8.56 -3.01 0.41
C LYS A 202 -7.74 -3.00 1.69
N GLU A 203 -7.78 -4.07 2.44
CA GLU A 203 -7.04 -4.25 3.69
C GLU A 203 -6.05 -5.39 3.56
N LEU A 204 -5.17 -5.53 4.55
CA LEU A 204 -4.32 -6.70 4.68
C LEU A 204 -5.18 -7.96 4.80
N ILE A 205 -4.88 -8.94 3.96
CA ILE A 205 -5.39 -10.31 4.08
C ILE A 205 -4.24 -11.24 4.44
N GLU A 206 -4.53 -12.27 5.22
CA GLU A 206 -3.52 -13.26 5.62
C GLU A 206 -2.91 -13.96 4.42
N ASN A 207 -1.60 -14.21 4.48
CA ASN A 207 -0.88 -14.92 3.43
C ASN A 207 -1.03 -16.44 3.59
N VAL A 208 -2.25 -16.94 3.47
CA VAL A 208 -2.58 -18.36 3.46
C VAL A 208 -3.02 -18.83 2.07
N LYS A 209 -3.06 -20.15 1.86
CA LYS A 209 -3.36 -20.75 0.56
C LYS A 209 -4.71 -20.30 -0.01
N GLU A 210 -5.70 -20.16 0.86
CA GLU A 210 -7.09 -19.84 0.54
C GLU A 210 -7.25 -18.41 0.01
N ASN A 211 -6.35 -17.51 0.41
CA ASN A 211 -6.36 -16.11 0.01
C ASN A 211 -5.59 -15.86 -1.29
N ARG A 212 -4.74 -16.80 -1.74
CA ARG A 212 -3.93 -16.69 -2.97
C ARG A 212 -4.69 -17.17 -4.21
N LYS A 213 -5.73 -16.45 -4.62
CA LYS A 213 -6.63 -16.82 -5.73
C LYS A 213 -6.64 -15.80 -6.88
#